data_AF-X1QSR1-F1
#
_entry.id   AF-X1QSR1-F1
#
_cell.length_a   1.000
_cell.length_b   1.000
_cell.length_c   1.000
_cell.angle_alpha   90.00
_cell.angle_beta   90.00
_cell.angle_gamma   90.00
#
_symmetry.space_group_name_H-M   'P 1'
#
loop_
_entity.id
_entity.type
_entity.pdbx_description
1 polymer ?
#
loop_
_entity_poly.entity_id
_entity_poly.type
_entity_poly.pdbx_seq_one_letter_code
_entity_poly.pdbx_strand_id
1 'polypeptide(L)'
;GLVVRLNKRLAGMETEAVSWKVPLKSMLQMVKVDSAFGYFSYGILIAVIFFVIMIFSLISIFQRTKEIGVLRAVGTKPKQILLMLIGEAFILGAIAVIIGGVVGGWLVYHYHINPIQFNFSQEILEQYQQWGIIDMTFPTVFSYTAILNNCLFVLLLNILAVLYPAITVNTYKPIDVINYV
;
A
#
# COMPACT_ATOMS: atom_id res chain seq x y z
N GLY A 1 -18.70 -12.45 -30.30
CA GLY A 1 -18.99 -11.31 -29.40
C GLY A 1 -20.19 -10.52 -29.90
N LEU A 2 -20.84 -9.75 -29.04
CA LEU A 2 -22.04 -8.96 -29.37
C LEU A 2 -21.86 -8.08 -30.62
N VAL A 3 -20.69 -7.44 -30.75
CA VAL A 3 -20.26 -6.63 -31.92
C VAL A 3 -20.29 -7.44 -33.23
N VAL A 4 -19.74 -8.65 -33.23
CA VAL A 4 -19.73 -9.53 -34.42
C VAL A 4 -21.14 -9.96 -34.82
N ARG A 5 -22.03 -10.18 -33.85
CA ARG A 5 -23.45 -10.52 -34.12
C ARG A 5 -24.22 -9.32 -34.68
N LEU A 6 -23.90 -8.10 -34.22
CA LEU A 6 -24.48 -6.86 -34.72
C LEU A 6 -23.97 -6.53 -36.13
N ASN A 7 -22.66 -6.64 -36.39
CA ASN A 7 -22.10 -6.40 -37.73
C ASN A 7 -22.60 -7.39 -38.78
N LYS A 8 -22.92 -8.63 -38.40
CA LYS A 8 -23.60 -9.57 -39.30
C LYS A 8 -25.04 -9.17 -39.65
N ARG A 9 -25.76 -8.48 -38.75
CA ARG A 9 -27.13 -7.98 -38.99
C ARG A 9 -27.15 -6.64 -39.71
N LEU A 10 -26.08 -5.87 -39.60
CA LEU A 10 -25.88 -4.58 -40.26
C LEU A 10 -25.18 -4.72 -41.62
N ALA A 11 -24.93 -5.95 -42.08
CA ALA A 11 -24.28 -6.22 -43.36
C ALA A 11 -25.11 -5.64 -44.52
N GLY A 12 -24.63 -4.55 -45.13
CA GLY A 12 -25.29 -3.79 -46.19
C GLY A 12 -25.66 -2.35 -45.82
N MET A 13 -25.46 -1.92 -44.57
CA MET A 13 -25.59 -0.52 -44.15
C MET A 13 -24.22 0.16 -44.06
N GLU A 14 -24.14 1.48 -44.27
CA GLU A 14 -22.89 2.27 -44.15
C GLU A 14 -22.34 2.36 -42.72
N THR A 15 -23.04 1.79 -41.72
CA THR A 15 -22.67 1.90 -40.31
C THR A 15 -22.17 0.56 -39.77
N GLU A 16 -20.98 0.59 -39.15
CA GLU A 16 -20.39 -0.56 -38.47
C GLU A 16 -20.49 -0.38 -36.95
N ALA A 17 -20.95 -1.40 -36.23
CA ALA A 17 -20.91 -1.38 -34.78
C ALA A 17 -19.46 -1.58 -34.33
N VAL A 18 -18.93 -0.58 -33.63
CA VAL A 18 -17.61 -0.65 -32.99
C VAL A 18 -17.75 -0.71 -31.47
N SER A 19 -16.83 -1.40 -30.81
CA SER A 19 -16.78 -1.40 -29.34
C SER A 19 -16.50 0.01 -28.84
N TRP A 20 -17.12 0.42 -27.74
CA TRP A 20 -16.90 1.72 -27.08
C TRP A 20 -15.42 2.01 -26.76
N LYS A 21 -14.61 0.94 -26.64
CA LYS A 21 -13.15 1.03 -26.43
C LYS A 21 -12.39 1.59 -27.63
N VAL A 22 -12.95 1.54 -28.83
CA VAL A 22 -12.33 2.02 -30.08
C VAL A 22 -12.37 3.54 -30.20
N PRO A 23 -13.53 4.22 -30.10
CA PRO A 23 -13.57 5.68 -30.11
C PRO A 23 -12.88 6.29 -28.88
N LEU A 24 -12.92 5.60 -27.73
CA LEU A 24 -12.29 6.05 -26.48
C LEU A 24 -10.89 5.46 -26.27
N LYS A 25 -10.22 5.00 -27.32
CA LYS A 25 -8.91 4.34 -27.22
C LYS A 25 -7.86 5.25 -26.57
N SER A 26 -7.85 6.54 -26.90
CA SER A 26 -6.98 7.55 -26.32
C SER A 26 -7.21 7.70 -24.81
N MET A 27 -8.47 7.83 -24.38
CA MET A 27 -8.83 7.91 -22.96
C MET A 27 -8.48 6.62 -22.20
N LEU A 28 -8.69 5.46 -22.82
CA LEU A 28 -8.34 4.17 -22.22
C LEU A 28 -6.82 4.00 -22.08
N GLN A 29 -6.02 4.58 -22.99
CA GLN A 29 -4.57 4.66 -22.83
C GLN A 29 -4.19 5.61 -21.68
N MET A 30 -4.83 6.76 -21.55
CA MET A 30 -4.61 7.69 -20.44
C MET A 30 -4.89 7.04 -19.08
N VAL A 31 -6.02 6.34 -18.92
CA VAL A 31 -6.36 5.61 -17.69
C VAL A 31 -5.32 4.54 -17.35
N LYS A 32 -4.78 3.83 -18.35
CA LYS A 32 -3.72 2.83 -18.13
C LYS A 32 -2.41 3.46 -17.67
N VAL A 33 -2.04 4.59 -18.26
CA VAL A 33 -0.82 5.33 -17.88
C VAL A 33 -0.95 5.86 -16.45
N ASP A 34 -2.08 6.44 -16.10
CA ASP A 34 -2.38 6.91 -14.74
C ASP A 34 -2.32 5.77 -13.71
N SER A 35 -2.98 4.65 -14.02
CA SER A 35 -2.93 3.45 -13.15
C SER A 35 -1.50 2.93 -12.97
N ALA A 36 -0.70 2.90 -14.04
CA ALA A 36 0.69 2.45 -13.97
C ALA A 36 1.55 3.36 -13.09
N PHE A 37 1.36 4.68 -13.19
CA PHE A 37 2.01 5.64 -12.31
C PHE A 37 1.59 5.45 -10.85
N GLY A 38 0.30 5.21 -10.60
CA GLY A 38 -0.22 4.88 -9.28
C GLY A 38 0.46 3.65 -8.65
N TYR A 39 0.59 2.56 -9.40
CA TYR A 39 1.31 1.36 -8.92
C TYR A 39 2.78 1.62 -8.64
N PHE A 40 3.46 2.41 -9.47
CA PHE A 40 4.86 2.76 -9.27
C PHE A 40 5.06 3.60 -8.00
N SER A 41 4.24 4.63 -7.81
CA SER A 41 4.26 5.48 -6.61
C SER A 41 3.99 4.66 -5.33
N TYR A 42 2.98 3.78 -5.38
CA TYR A 42 2.66 2.88 -4.27
C TYR A 42 3.84 1.95 -3.93
N GLY A 43 4.54 1.42 -4.94
CA GLY A 43 5.74 0.61 -4.75
C GLY A 43 6.88 1.36 -4.04
N ILE A 44 7.10 2.63 -4.39
CA ILE A 44 8.11 3.48 -3.72
C ILE A 44 7.73 3.70 -2.26
N LEU A 45 6.46 4.03 -1.97
CA LEU A 45 6.00 4.24 -0.60
C LEU A 45 6.23 2.99 0.26
N ILE A 46 5.89 1.81 -0.26
CA ILE A 46 6.15 0.52 0.39
C ILE A 46 7.63 0.33 0.69
N ALA A 47 8.51 0.60 -0.29
CA ALA A 47 9.94 0.46 -0.12
C ALA A 47 10.46 1.38 0.99
N VAL A 48 10.04 2.66 1.00
CA VAL A 48 10.43 3.63 2.03
C VAL A 48 9.99 3.15 3.42
N ILE A 49 8.74 2.72 3.56
CA ILE A 49 8.20 2.21 4.84
C ILE A 49 9.01 0.99 5.32
N PHE A 50 9.33 0.07 4.41
CA PHE A 50 10.13 -1.12 4.72
C PHE A 50 11.51 -0.73 5.25
N PHE A 51 12.24 0.16 4.57
CA PHE A 51 13.57 0.59 5.01
C PHE A 51 13.52 1.34 6.34
N VAL A 52 12.51 2.19 6.56
CA VAL A 52 12.33 2.91 7.83
C VAL A 52 12.15 1.93 8.99
N ILE A 53 11.26 0.94 8.85
CA ILE A 53 11.03 -0.07 9.88
C ILE A 53 12.29 -0.89 10.13
N MET A 54 12.98 -1.31 9.06
CA MET A 54 14.19 -2.11 9.15
C MET A 54 15.32 -1.36 9.89
N ILE A 55 15.58 -0.11 9.52
CA ILE A 55 16.63 0.71 10.15
C ILE A 55 16.29 0.98 11.62
N PHE A 56 15.03 1.32 11.91
CA PHE A 56 14.60 1.57 13.29
C PHE A 56 14.75 0.31 14.16
N SER A 57 14.31 -0.85 13.66
CA SER A 57 14.46 -2.13 14.36
C SER A 57 15.92 -2.47 14.60
N LEU A 58 16.78 -2.24 13.61
CA LEU A 58 18.22 -2.44 13.73
C LEU A 58 18.81 -1.58 14.87
N ILE A 59 18.49 -0.28 14.91
CA ILE A 59 18.96 0.63 15.96
C ILE A 59 18.45 0.19 17.34
N SER A 60 17.16 -0.14 17.47
CA SER A 60 16.55 -0.60 18.73
C SER A 60 17.25 -1.84 19.29
N ILE A 61 17.54 -2.81 18.42
CA ILE A 61 18.30 -4.01 18.77
C ILE A 61 19.71 -3.65 19.22
N PHE A 62 20.41 -2.76 18.50
CA PHE A 62 21.78 -2.37 18.86
C PHE A 62 21.84 -1.73 20.26
N GLN A 63 20.88 -0.88 20.61
CA GLN A 63 20.79 -0.26 21.93
C GLN A 63 20.62 -1.29 23.06
N ARG A 64 19.95 -2.41 22.78
CA ARG A 64 19.66 -3.48 23.75
C ARG A 64 20.62 -4.67 23.65
N THR A 65 21.72 -4.56 22.90
CA THR A 65 22.70 -5.65 22.71
C THR A 65 23.25 -6.18 24.03
N LYS A 66 23.48 -5.30 25.03
CA LYS A 66 23.97 -5.70 26.36
C LYS A 66 22.98 -6.59 27.09
N GLU A 67 21.69 -6.26 27.06
CA GLU A 67 20.61 -7.05 27.66
C GLU A 67 20.54 -8.44 27.01
N ILE A 68 20.62 -8.50 25.67
CA ILE A 68 20.61 -9.74 24.90
C ILE A 68 21.84 -10.60 25.25
N GLY A 69 23.00 -9.98 25.45
CA GLY A 69 24.22 -10.66 25.90
C GLY A 69 24.06 -11.31 27.28
N VAL A 70 23.45 -10.61 28.24
CA VAL A 70 23.14 -11.15 29.57
C VAL A 70 22.14 -12.31 29.47
N LEU A 71 21.07 -12.17 28.67
CA LEU A 71 20.10 -13.25 28.45
C LEU A 71 20.74 -14.52 27.88
N ARG A 72 21.71 -14.38 26.97
CA ARG A 72 22.48 -15.51 26.43
C ARG A 72 23.40 -16.14 27.48
N ALA A 73 23.98 -15.35 28.39
CA ALA A 73 24.83 -15.85 29.46
C ALA A 73 24.06 -16.70 30.49
N VAL A 74 22.78 -16.39 30.72
CA VAL A 74 21.87 -17.17 31.58
C VAL A 74 21.34 -18.44 30.87
N GLY A 75 21.70 -18.66 29.60
CA GLY A 75 21.38 -19.88 28.84
C GLY A 75 20.19 -19.76 27.88
N THR A 76 19.70 -18.55 27.60
CA THR A 76 18.61 -18.34 26.63
C THR A 76 19.04 -18.77 25.23
N LYS A 77 18.20 -19.57 24.56
CA LYS A 77 18.50 -20.06 23.21
C LYS A 77 18.37 -18.93 22.18
N PRO A 78 19.21 -18.87 21.13
CA PRO A 78 19.11 -17.89 20.04
C PRO A 78 17.72 -17.80 19.41
N LYS A 79 17.02 -18.94 19.29
CA LYS A 79 15.64 -18.99 18.76
C LYS A 79 14.62 -18.29 19.67
N GLN A 80 14.82 -18.29 20.99
CA GLN A 80 13.92 -17.62 21.93
C GLN A 80 14.06 -16.09 21.84
N ILE A 81 15.28 -15.59 21.64
CA ILE A 81 15.53 -14.16 21.39
C ILE A 81 14.89 -13.73 20.07
N LEU A 82 15.05 -14.53 19.01
CA LEU A 82 14.40 -14.26 17.72
C LEU A 82 12.86 -14.18 17.85
N LEU A 83 12.24 -15.15 18.52
CA LEU A 83 10.79 -15.19 18.75
C LEU A 83 10.31 -14.00 19.59
N MET A 84 11.10 -13.57 20.59
CA MET A 84 10.80 -12.39 21.39
C MET A 84 10.79 -11.11 20.53
N LEU A 85 11.81 -10.93 19.69
CA LEU A 85 11.89 -9.76 18.79
C LEU A 85 10.78 -9.75 17.74
N ILE A 86 10.45 -10.90 17.15
CA ILE A 86 9.32 -11.04 16.23
C ILE A 86 7.99 -10.78 16.96
N GLY A 87 7.85 -11.21 18.21
CA GLY A 87 6.69 -10.92 19.04
C GLY A 87 6.51 -9.43 19.32
N GLU A 88 7.60 -8.73 19.65
CA GLU A 88 7.61 -7.27 19.84
C GLU A 88 7.16 -6.55 18.55
N ALA A 89 7.73 -6.95 17.40
CA ALA A 89 7.34 -6.42 16.09
C ALA A 89 5.86 -6.69 15.77
N PHE A 90 5.38 -7.91 16.04
CA PHE A 90 3.98 -8.28 15.79
C PHE A 90 3.01 -7.44 16.63
N ILE A 91 3.29 -7.24 17.92
CA ILE A 91 2.44 -6.42 18.80
C ILE A 91 2.41 -4.97 18.31
N LEU A 92 3.58 -4.38 18.01
CA LEU A 92 3.67 -3.01 17.50
C LEU A 92 2.98 -2.88 16.14
N GLY A 93 3.18 -3.83 15.24
CA GLY A 93 2.54 -3.88 13.93
C GLY A 93 1.02 -4.06 14.01
N ALA A 94 0.53 -4.89 14.93
CA ALA A 94 -0.90 -5.08 15.15
C ALA A 94 -1.57 -3.80 15.65
N ILE A 95 -0.96 -3.11 16.62
CA ILE A 95 -1.45 -1.82 17.12
C ILE A 95 -1.46 -0.78 15.99
N ALA A 96 -0.37 -0.69 15.22
CA ALA A 96 -0.26 0.23 14.09
C ALA A 96 -1.33 -0.02 13.02
N VAL A 97 -1.61 -1.28 12.69
CA VAL A 97 -2.61 -1.68 11.71
C VAL A 97 -4.03 -1.39 12.21
N ILE A 98 -4.33 -1.61 13.48
CA ILE A 98 -5.64 -1.27 14.07
C ILE A 98 -5.86 0.24 13.99
N ILE A 99 -4.90 1.04 14.48
CA ILE A 99 -5.02 2.49 14.48
C ILE A 99 -5.07 3.04 13.05
N GLY A 100 -4.14 2.62 12.20
CA GLY A 100 -4.05 3.07 10.81
C GLY A 100 -5.25 2.63 9.97
N GLY A 101 -5.76 1.41 10.18
CA GLY A 101 -6.94 0.90 9.51
C GLY A 101 -8.22 1.63 9.92
N VAL A 102 -8.38 1.94 11.21
CA VAL A 102 -9.53 2.72 11.71
C VAL A 102 -9.48 4.16 11.18
N VAL A 103 -8.34 4.85 11.33
CA VAL A 103 -8.18 6.24 10.88
C VAL A 103 -8.31 6.33 9.36
N GLY A 104 -7.62 5.46 8.62
CA GLY A 104 -7.68 5.41 7.16
C GLY A 104 -9.07 5.04 6.65
N GLY A 105 -9.71 4.04 7.24
CA GLY A 105 -11.09 3.65 6.90
C GLY A 105 -12.09 4.77 7.18
N TRP A 106 -11.96 5.47 8.31
CA TRP A 106 -12.79 6.62 8.64
C TRP A 106 -12.61 7.77 7.63
N LEU A 107 -11.37 8.08 7.24
CA LEU A 107 -11.08 9.08 6.21
C LEU A 107 -11.72 8.72 4.87
N VAL A 108 -11.53 7.48 4.40
CA VAL A 108 -12.14 7.03 3.13
C VAL A 108 -13.67 7.10 3.20
N TYR A 109 -14.26 6.69 4.32
CA TYR A 109 -15.70 6.78 4.53
C TYR A 109 -16.19 8.24 4.52
N HIS A 110 -15.45 9.15 5.16
CA HIS A 110 -15.79 10.57 5.18
C HIS A 110 -15.79 11.17 3.77
N TYR A 111 -14.75 10.89 2.98
CA TYR A 111 -14.65 11.36 1.59
C TYR A 111 -15.54 10.61 0.60
N HIS A 112 -16.11 9.48 1.00
CA HIS A 112 -17.13 8.79 0.22
C HIS A 112 -18.48 9.53 0.30
N ILE A 113 -18.83 10.04 1.50
CA ILE A 113 -20.06 10.80 1.74
C ILE A 113 -19.92 12.26 1.29
N ASN A 114 -18.77 12.88 1.59
CA ASN A 114 -18.45 14.26 1.20
C ASN A 114 -17.34 14.24 0.15
N PRO A 115 -17.68 14.00 -1.13
CA PRO A 115 -16.67 13.97 -2.18
C PRO A 115 -15.99 15.33 -2.28
N ILE A 116 -14.69 15.30 -2.55
CA ILE A 116 -13.90 16.51 -2.75
C ILE A 116 -14.42 17.20 -4.01
N GLN A 117 -15.00 18.39 -3.83
CA GLN A 117 -15.42 19.26 -4.92
C GLN A 117 -14.24 20.14 -5.31
N PHE A 118 -13.81 20.04 -6.57
CA PHE A 118 -12.86 20.99 -7.12
C PHE A 118 -13.64 22.18 -7.66
N ASN A 119 -13.48 23.34 -6.99
CA ASN A 119 -14.05 24.60 -7.45
C ASN A 119 -13.21 25.12 -8.63
N PHE A 120 -13.54 24.67 -9.84
CA PHE A 120 -13.00 25.24 -11.07
C PHE A 120 -13.69 26.58 -11.39
N SER A 121 -13.07 27.41 -12.23
CA SER A 121 -13.72 28.64 -12.72
C SER A 121 -14.97 28.30 -13.53
N GLN A 122 -15.97 29.19 -13.50
CA GLN A 122 -17.26 29.01 -14.20
C GLN A 122 -17.07 28.72 -15.70
N GLU A 123 -16.09 29.35 -16.36
CA GLU A 123 -15.74 29.11 -17.77
C GLU A 123 -15.35 27.64 -18.05
N ILE A 124 -14.62 27.02 -17.12
CA ILE A 124 -14.20 25.63 -17.26
C ILE A 124 -15.41 24.71 -17.07
N LEU A 125 -16.22 24.97 -16.05
CA LEU A 125 -17.43 24.19 -15.75
C LEU A 125 -18.41 24.16 -16.92
N GLU A 126 -18.67 25.31 -17.56
CA GLU A 126 -19.54 25.40 -18.74
C GLU A 126 -19.01 24.58 -19.93
N GLN A 127 -17.68 24.59 -20.15
CA GLN A 127 -17.05 23.79 -21.20
C GLN A 127 -17.25 22.28 -20.97
N TYR A 128 -17.18 21.82 -19.72
CA TYR A 128 -17.38 20.39 -19.40
C TYR A 128 -18.86 19.99 -19.38
N GLN A 129 -19.78 20.90 -19.03
CA GLN A 129 -21.23 20.67 -19.13
C GLN A 129 -21.67 20.43 -20.58
N GLN A 130 -21.04 21.08 -21.57
CA GLN A 130 -21.29 20.80 -22.99
C GLN A 130 -20.94 19.35 -23.40
N TRP A 131 -20.03 18.70 -22.68
CA TRP A 131 -19.64 17.30 -22.88
C TRP A 131 -20.47 16.32 -22.03
N GLY A 132 -21.51 16.82 -21.34
CA GLY A 132 -22.41 16.01 -20.51
C GLY A 132 -21.88 15.68 -19.12
N ILE A 133 -20.80 16.33 -18.67
CA ILE A 133 -20.23 16.14 -17.33
C ILE A 133 -20.84 17.21 -16.41
N ILE A 134 -21.80 16.78 -15.60
CA ILE A 134 -22.59 17.66 -14.72
C ILE A 134 -21.94 17.90 -13.35
N ASP A 135 -21.16 16.95 -12.83
CA ASP A 135 -20.44 17.08 -11.55
C ASP A 135 -19.02 16.50 -11.66
N MET A 136 -17.99 17.34 -11.43
CA MET A 136 -16.58 16.90 -11.32
C MET A 136 -16.23 16.47 -9.90
N THR A 137 -17.05 15.58 -9.34
CA THR A 137 -16.73 14.93 -8.06
C THR A 137 -15.92 13.68 -8.32
N PHE A 138 -14.81 13.51 -7.59
CA PHE A 138 -14.05 12.27 -7.56
C PHE A 138 -14.45 11.47 -6.31
N PRO A 139 -15.47 10.60 -6.39
CA PRO A 139 -15.87 9.81 -5.24
C PRO A 139 -14.76 8.81 -4.90
N THR A 140 -14.45 8.69 -3.62
CA THR A 140 -13.59 7.61 -3.14
C THR A 140 -14.38 6.29 -3.15
N VAL A 141 -13.74 5.21 -3.57
CA VAL A 141 -14.37 3.87 -3.57
C VAL A 141 -14.14 3.25 -2.20
N PHE A 142 -15.18 3.21 -1.38
CA PHE A 142 -15.11 2.53 -0.09
C PHE A 142 -15.21 1.01 -0.30
N SER A 143 -14.11 0.30 0.01
CA SER A 143 -14.06 -1.16 -0.09
C SER A 143 -13.41 -1.77 1.15
N TYR A 144 -14.22 -2.52 1.91
CA TYR A 144 -13.76 -3.24 3.11
C TYR A 144 -12.65 -4.26 2.80
N THR A 145 -12.72 -4.92 1.64
CA THR A 145 -11.72 -5.91 1.22
C THR A 145 -10.39 -5.25 0.89
N ALA A 146 -10.40 -4.06 0.30
CA ALA A 146 -9.19 -3.30 0.03
C ALA A 146 -8.49 -2.88 1.34
N ILE A 147 -9.25 -2.40 2.32
CA ILE A 147 -8.70 -2.00 3.62
C ILE A 147 -8.06 -3.20 4.33
N LEU A 148 -8.76 -4.34 4.39
CA LEU A 148 -8.25 -5.56 5.01
C LEU A 148 -6.97 -6.06 4.32
N ASN A 149 -6.93 -6.08 2.99
CA ASN A 149 -5.75 -6.51 2.24
C ASN A 149 -4.55 -5.59 2.50
N ASN A 150 -4.76 -4.28 2.58
CA ASN A 150 -3.69 -3.33 2.93
C ASN A 150 -3.19 -3.54 4.36
N CYS A 151 -4.10 -3.76 5.31
CA CYS A 151 -3.76 -4.04 6.70
C CYS A 151 -2.89 -5.29 6.84
N LEU A 152 -3.28 -6.39 6.19
CA LEU A 152 -2.51 -7.62 6.16
C LEU A 152 -1.15 -7.43 5.48
N PHE A 153 -1.11 -6.69 4.37
CA PHE A 153 0.12 -6.41 3.65
C PHE A 153 1.12 -5.62 4.51
N VAL A 154 0.66 -4.60 5.23
CA VAL A 154 1.50 -3.81 6.14
C VAL A 154 2.02 -4.66 7.30
N LEU A 155 1.18 -5.52 7.87
CA LEU A 155 1.59 -6.41 8.96
C LEU A 155 2.67 -7.41 8.50
N LEU A 156 2.49 -8.00 7.31
CA LEU A 156 3.50 -8.88 6.70
C LEU A 156 4.80 -8.13 6.43
N LEU A 157 4.70 -6.93 5.86
CA LEU A 157 5.86 -6.09 5.56
C LEU A 157 6.65 -5.72 6.82
N ASN A 158 5.95 -5.42 7.92
CA ASN A 158 6.57 -5.16 9.22
C ASN A 158 7.39 -6.37 9.72
N ILE A 159 6.80 -7.57 9.69
CA ILE A 159 7.50 -8.80 10.10
C ILE A 159 8.71 -9.05 9.20
N LEU A 160 8.57 -8.90 7.88
CA LEU A 160 9.66 -9.08 6.93
C LEU A 160 10.80 -8.08 7.16
N ALA A 161 10.48 -6.82 7.46
CA ALA A 161 11.47 -5.78 7.73
C ALA A 161 12.27 -6.06 9.01
N VAL A 162 11.62 -6.59 10.05
CA VAL A 162 12.27 -6.93 11.34
C VAL A 162 13.01 -8.28 11.27
N LEU A 163 12.64 -9.15 10.35
CA LEU A 163 13.28 -10.46 10.21
C LEU A 163 14.79 -10.35 9.91
N TYR A 164 15.18 -9.41 9.05
CA TYR A 164 16.59 -9.17 8.71
C TYR A 164 17.46 -8.81 9.93
N PRO A 165 17.17 -7.76 10.71
CA PRO A 165 17.97 -7.42 11.88
C PRO A 165 17.87 -8.50 12.96
N ALA A 166 16.70 -9.12 13.15
CA ALA A 166 16.52 -10.15 14.17
C ALA A 166 17.36 -11.42 13.92
N ILE A 167 17.55 -11.83 12.66
CA ILE A 167 18.45 -12.95 12.32
C ILE A 167 19.92 -12.56 12.56
N THR A 168 20.28 -11.33 12.19
CA THR A 168 21.65 -10.80 12.31
C THR A 168 22.15 -10.81 13.78
N VAL A 169 21.26 -10.66 14.76
CA VAL A 169 21.57 -10.73 16.21
C VAL A 169 22.29 -12.02 16.61
N ASN A 170 21.95 -13.14 15.99
CA ASN A 170 22.52 -14.44 16.34
C ASN A 170 23.98 -14.59 15.87
N THR A 171 24.39 -13.76 14.91
CA THR A 171 25.72 -13.81 14.30
C THR A 171 26.75 -13.05 15.14
N TYR A 172 26.35 -12.09 15.98
CA TYR A 172 27.26 -11.36 16.86
C TYR A 172 27.75 -12.26 18.00
N LYS A 173 29.07 -12.43 18.09
CA LYS A 173 29.70 -13.21 19.16
C LYS A 173 29.76 -12.35 20.42
N PRO A 174 29.40 -12.89 21.60
CA PRO A 174 29.40 -12.14 22.86
C PRO A 174 30.75 -11.47 23.20
N ILE A 175 31.85 -12.03 22.69
CA ILE A 175 33.21 -11.54 22.97
C ILE A 175 33.55 -10.24 22.22
N ASP A 176 32.89 -9.94 21.10
CA ASP A 176 33.14 -8.72 20.33
C ASP A 176 32.51 -7.49 20.99
N VAL A 177 31.46 -7.68 21.79
CA VAL A 177 30.70 -6.60 22.44
C VAL A 177 31.44 -6.00 23.65
N ILE A 178 32.37 -6.74 24.25
CA ILE A 178 33.10 -6.32 25.46
C ILE A 178 34.27 -5.38 25.12
N ASN A 179 34.79 -5.43 23.89
CA ASN A 179 35.97 -4.65 23.47
C ASN A 179 35.64 -3.28 22.85
N TYR A 180 34.36 -2.87 22.79
CA TYR A 180 33.94 -1.55 22.32
C TYR A 180 33.83 -0.50 23.46
N VAL A 181 34.72 -0.58 24.45
CA VAL A 181 34.86 0.41 25.54
C VAL A 181 36.22 1.08 25.46
#